data_AF-C4YL86-F1
#
_entry.id   AF-C4YL86-F1
#
_cell.length_a   1.000
_cell.length_b   1.000
_cell.length_c   1.000
_cell.angle_alpha   90.00
_cell.angle_beta   90.00
_cell.angle_gamma   90.00
#
_symmetry.space_group_name_H-M   'P 1'
#
loop_
_entity.id
_entity.type
_entity.pdbx_description
1 polymer ?
#
loop_
_entity_poly.entity_id
_entity_poly.type
_entity_poly.pdbx_seq_one_letter_code
_entity_poly.pdbx_strand_id
1 'polypeptide(L)'
;MSQEFDILNGTDEFPYPTSIIQTDFKNFDSDSHEIDLFLYKNYRFSSIDSIIKELTELSTNLNQNLLDLVNDDYHDFIDLGKSINDGLDLINAIVEDLKNFEIELVNYYKKFSDLDNRLYQILQNRKFLNNLKTCIKLNLILHDQITEFDNCMNNQIQEENNIQGLNQLKTLTSLYLSINNIEIFLNKFIQLGNIDDVNNSIDNNDHDNNNGNHRVNSPFHDNYINNKIASIKLEFKSYLDQLIRKELKKKTRNSQIMIELLNIYKLIGEEKSVMSIISSK
;
A
#
# COMPACT_ATOMS: atom_id res chain seq x y z
N MET A 1 -92.48 88.86 46.97
CA MET A 1 -91.03 89.14 47.01
C MET A 1 -90.38 87.78 47.00
N SER A 2 -90.14 87.29 45.78
CA SER A 2 -90.14 85.88 45.44
C SER A 2 -89.30 85.78 44.18
N GLN A 3 -88.05 85.33 44.31
CA GLN A 3 -87.34 84.73 43.17
C GLN A 3 -87.88 83.30 43.09
N GLU A 4 -88.83 83.09 42.20
CA GLU A 4 -89.35 81.78 41.85
C GLU A 4 -88.20 80.92 41.33
N PHE A 5 -88.04 79.76 41.95
CA PHE A 5 -87.26 78.67 41.40
C PHE A 5 -88.05 78.12 40.20
N ASP A 6 -87.61 78.43 38.99
CA ASP A 6 -88.07 77.79 37.75
C ASP A 6 -87.51 76.36 37.68
N ILE A 7 -88.14 75.43 38.42
CA ILE A 7 -87.86 73.97 38.40
C ILE A 7 -88.65 73.28 37.26
N LEU A 8 -89.15 74.04 36.27
CA LEU A 8 -90.09 73.57 35.25
C LEU A 8 -89.65 73.79 33.80
N ASN A 9 -88.34 73.97 33.55
CA ASN A 9 -87.75 73.70 32.25
C ASN A 9 -87.02 72.35 32.31
N GLY A 10 -87.61 71.32 31.68
CA GLY A 10 -87.07 69.96 31.59
C GLY A 10 -85.77 69.86 30.78
N THR A 11 -84.69 70.44 31.30
CA THR A 11 -83.33 70.40 30.74
C THR A 11 -82.28 69.87 31.73
N ASP A 12 -82.70 69.23 32.83
CA ASP A 12 -81.78 68.42 33.65
C ASP A 12 -81.59 67.05 33.00
N GLU A 13 -80.83 67.03 31.92
CA GLU A 13 -80.27 65.81 31.35
C GLU A 13 -79.25 65.25 32.35
N PHE A 14 -79.63 64.22 33.11
CA PHE A 14 -78.67 63.47 33.91
C PHE A 14 -77.55 62.97 32.98
N PRO A 15 -76.28 63.37 33.21
CA PRO A 15 -75.21 63.03 32.30
C PRO A 15 -74.96 61.51 32.34
N TYR A 16 -75.04 60.86 31.18
CA TYR A 16 -74.69 59.45 31.06
C TYR A 16 -73.17 59.29 31.25
N PRO A 17 -72.72 58.25 31.97
CA PRO A 17 -71.29 58.00 32.18
C PRO A 17 -70.58 57.78 30.85
N THR A 18 -69.46 58.47 30.65
CA THR A 18 -68.60 58.36 29.48
C THR A 18 -67.70 57.12 29.59
N SER A 19 -67.48 56.42 28.47
CA SER A 19 -66.58 55.26 28.41
C SER A 19 -65.11 55.70 28.47
N ILE A 20 -64.47 55.51 29.63
CA ILE A 20 -63.04 55.79 29.87
C ILE A 20 -62.21 54.55 29.51
N ILE A 21 -61.07 54.74 28.85
CA ILE A 21 -60.10 53.70 28.49
C ILE A 21 -58.83 53.80 29.35
N GLN A 22 -58.09 52.70 29.50
CA GLN A 22 -56.92 52.60 30.38
C GLN A 22 -55.79 53.60 30.04
N THR A 23 -55.79 54.13 28.82
CA THR A 23 -54.85 55.17 28.36
C THR A 23 -55.16 56.55 28.92
N ASP A 24 -56.39 56.82 29.37
CA ASP A 24 -56.79 58.12 29.92
C ASP A 24 -56.15 58.38 31.29
N PHE A 25 -55.66 57.32 31.94
CA PHE A 25 -54.97 57.38 33.23
C PHE A 25 -53.45 57.56 33.12
N LYS A 26 -52.87 57.56 31.91
CA LYS A 26 -51.41 57.70 31.70
C LYS A 26 -50.87 59.11 31.93
N ASN A 27 -51.74 60.12 31.95
CA ASN A 27 -51.34 61.53 31.97
C ASN A 27 -51.52 62.20 33.33
N PHE A 28 -51.92 61.47 34.37
CA PHE A 28 -51.99 62.02 35.72
C PHE A 28 -50.60 61.94 36.37
N ASP A 29 -50.07 63.10 36.76
CA ASP A 29 -48.94 63.15 37.67
C ASP A 29 -49.39 62.62 39.05
N SER A 30 -48.44 62.23 39.91
CA SER A 30 -48.64 61.33 41.06
C SER A 30 -49.55 61.84 42.21
N ASP A 31 -50.37 62.86 41.97
CA ASP A 31 -51.31 63.43 42.93
C ASP A 31 -52.70 62.75 42.81
N SER A 32 -53.06 61.94 43.82
CA SER A 32 -54.34 61.22 43.88
C SER A 32 -55.58 62.10 43.70
N HIS A 33 -55.48 63.40 43.99
CA HIS A 33 -56.61 64.33 43.88
C HIS A 33 -57.06 64.57 42.43
N GLU A 34 -56.16 64.48 41.46
CA GLU A 34 -56.50 64.68 40.04
C GLU A 34 -57.29 63.50 39.48
N ILE A 35 -56.97 62.30 39.94
CA ILE A 35 -57.65 61.05 39.59
C ILE A 35 -59.08 61.06 40.17
N ASP A 36 -59.23 61.45 41.44
CA ASP A 36 -60.53 61.53 42.09
C ASP A 36 -61.44 62.57 41.43
N LEU A 37 -60.88 63.75 41.07
CA LEU A 37 -61.62 64.79 40.36
C LEU A 37 -62.05 64.33 38.95
N PHE A 38 -61.19 63.57 38.26
CA PHE A 38 -61.48 63.00 36.94
C PHE A 38 -62.59 61.93 36.99
N LEU A 39 -62.56 61.05 37.99
CA LEU A 39 -63.58 60.02 38.20
C LEU A 39 -64.92 60.63 38.61
N TYR A 40 -64.91 61.66 39.46
CA TYR A 40 -66.10 62.44 39.82
C TYR A 40 -66.72 63.13 38.61
N LYS A 41 -65.89 63.78 37.77
CA LYS A 41 -66.34 64.49 36.57
C LYS A 41 -66.92 63.55 35.50
N ASN A 42 -66.42 62.31 35.43
CA ASN A 42 -66.92 61.29 34.49
C ASN A 42 -67.93 60.32 35.15
N TYR A 43 -68.44 60.66 36.34
CA TYR A 43 -69.54 59.98 37.05
C TYR A 43 -69.42 58.46 37.16
N ARG A 44 -68.19 57.94 37.28
CA ARG A 44 -67.94 56.50 37.33
C ARG A 44 -67.43 56.10 38.71
N PHE A 45 -68.36 55.79 39.61
CA PHE A 45 -68.04 55.10 40.85
C PHE A 45 -67.95 53.60 40.55
N SER A 46 -66.74 53.08 40.38
CA SER A 46 -66.56 51.63 40.38
C SER A 46 -67.00 51.11 41.75
N SER A 47 -68.01 50.25 41.78
CA SER A 47 -68.41 49.60 43.04
C SER A 47 -67.20 48.90 43.64
N ILE A 48 -67.02 49.05 44.96
CA ILE A 48 -65.94 48.38 45.71
C ILE A 48 -65.92 46.88 45.41
N ASP A 49 -67.09 46.28 45.21
CA ASP A 49 -67.24 44.88 44.82
C ASP A 49 -66.63 44.56 43.45
N SER A 50 -66.71 45.47 42.47
CA SER A 50 -66.04 45.31 41.17
C SER A 50 -64.53 45.35 41.30
N ILE A 51 -63.99 46.26 42.13
CA ILE A 51 -62.54 46.36 42.35
C ILE A 51 -62.03 45.14 43.12
N ILE A 52 -62.77 44.67 44.13
CA ILE A 52 -62.45 43.44 44.86
C ILE A 52 -62.46 42.25 43.90
N LYS A 53 -63.44 42.18 43.00
CA LYS A 53 -63.52 41.12 41.97
C LYS A 53 -62.33 41.17 41.00
N GLU A 54 -61.97 42.35 40.50
CA GLU A 54 -60.83 42.53 39.60
C GLU A 54 -59.50 42.22 40.30
N LEU A 55 -59.34 42.61 41.56
CA LEU A 55 -58.12 42.33 42.33
C LEU A 55 -57.99 40.84 42.68
N THR A 56 -59.11 40.19 43.03
CA THR A 56 -59.13 38.74 43.26
C THR A 56 -58.86 37.97 41.97
N GLU A 57 -59.44 38.38 40.85
CA GLU A 57 -59.18 37.82 39.53
C GLU A 57 -57.71 37.99 39.11
N LEU A 58 -57.13 39.18 39.34
CA LEU A 58 -55.71 39.43 39.08
C LEU A 58 -54.82 38.57 39.97
N SER A 59 -55.13 38.44 41.26
CA SER A 59 -54.36 37.60 42.18
C SER A 59 -54.43 36.12 41.79
N THR A 60 -55.60 35.63 41.38
CA THR A 60 -55.75 34.26 40.88
C THR A 60 -54.99 34.05 39.58
N ASN A 61 -55.05 35.01 38.65
CA ASN A 61 -54.29 34.94 37.39
C ASN A 61 -52.79 34.99 37.63
N LEU A 62 -52.31 35.80 38.58
CA LEU A 62 -50.89 35.88 38.90
C LEU A 62 -50.40 34.59 39.54
N ASN A 63 -51.16 34.01 40.47
CA ASN A 63 -50.84 32.72 41.06
C ASN A 63 -50.84 31.60 40.01
N GLN A 64 -51.80 31.61 39.09
CA GLN A 64 -51.84 30.64 38.00
C GLN A 64 -50.64 30.81 37.07
N ASN A 65 -50.33 32.03 36.64
CA ASN A 65 -49.16 32.31 35.81
C ASN A 65 -47.84 31.94 36.51
N LEU A 66 -47.74 32.13 37.83
CA LEU A 66 -46.56 31.73 38.59
C LEU A 66 -46.44 30.20 38.64
N LEU A 67 -47.55 29.50 38.86
CA LEU A 67 -47.57 28.04 38.85
C LEU A 67 -47.21 27.50 37.46
N ASP A 68 -47.77 28.10 36.41
CA ASP A 68 -47.49 27.71 35.03
C ASP A 68 -46.01 27.98 34.70
N LEU A 69 -45.47 29.15 35.04
CA LEU A 69 -44.05 29.48 34.84
C LEU A 69 -43.12 28.52 35.60
N VAL A 70 -43.43 28.24 36.86
CA VAL A 70 -42.62 27.32 37.68
C VAL A 70 -42.69 25.91 37.12
N ASN A 71 -43.87 25.46 36.69
CA ASN A 71 -44.03 24.13 36.09
C ASN A 71 -43.29 24.04 34.75
N ASP A 72 -43.34 25.08 33.92
CA ASP A 72 -42.62 25.16 32.65
C ASP A 72 -41.10 25.13 32.88
N ASP A 73 -40.58 25.93 33.83
CA ASP A 73 -39.16 25.94 34.19
C ASP A 73 -38.70 24.57 34.75
N TYR A 74 -39.55 23.88 35.54
CA TYR A 74 -39.25 22.52 36.01
C TYR A 74 -39.24 21.50 34.88
N HIS A 75 -40.16 21.60 33.93
CA HIS A 75 -40.19 20.73 32.75
C HIS A 75 -38.96 20.94 31.87
N ASP A 76 -38.59 22.19 31.61
CA ASP A 76 -37.39 22.55 30.88
C ASP A 76 -36.11 22.03 31.56
N PHE A 77 -36.04 22.09 32.90
CA PHE A 77 -34.91 21.54 33.64
C PHE A 77 -34.84 20.01 33.56
N ILE A 78 -35.98 19.32 33.63
CA ILE A 78 -36.05 17.86 33.49
C ILE A 78 -35.63 17.44 32.08
N ASP A 79 -36.11 18.15 31.06
CA ASP A 79 -35.80 17.83 29.67
C ASP A 79 -34.34 18.14 29.33
N LEU A 80 -33.75 19.19 29.92
CA LEU A 80 -32.31 19.42 29.87
C LEU A 80 -31.53 18.28 30.55
N GLY A 81 -31.97 17.81 31.72
CA GLY A 81 -31.36 16.68 32.41
C GLY A 81 -31.39 15.39 31.58
N LYS A 82 -32.51 15.10 30.91
CA LYS A 82 -32.63 13.96 29.98
C LYS A 82 -31.73 14.13 28.77
N SER A 83 -31.72 15.31 28.14
CA SER A 83 -30.89 15.59 26.97
C SER A 83 -29.39 15.48 27.30
N ILE A 84 -28.97 15.85 28.50
CA ILE A 84 -27.57 15.68 28.94
C ILE A 84 -27.25 14.20 29.14
N ASN A 85 -28.16 13.43 29.75
CA ASN A 85 -27.95 12.00 29.97
C ASN A 85 -27.88 11.22 28.64
N ASP A 86 -28.81 11.48 27.72
CA ASP A 86 -28.80 10.89 26.38
C ASP A 86 -27.55 11.32 25.57
N GLY A 87 -27.09 12.57 25.78
CA GLY A 87 -25.84 13.07 25.20
C GLY A 87 -24.60 12.33 25.70
N LEU A 88 -24.57 11.93 26.98
CA LEU A 88 -23.48 11.13 27.55
C LEU A 88 -23.45 9.72 26.95
N ASP A 89 -24.61 9.10 26.75
CA ASP A 89 -24.70 7.79 26.10
C ASP A 89 -24.26 7.86 24.63
N LEU A 90 -24.63 8.92 23.90
CA LEU A 90 -24.15 9.17 22.55
C LEU A 90 -22.64 9.35 22.50
N ILE A 91 -22.07 10.12 23.43
CA ILE A 91 -20.61 10.32 23.53
C ILE A 91 -19.91 8.99 23.81
N ASN A 92 -20.44 8.18 24.73
CA ASN A 92 -19.88 6.86 25.03
C ASN A 92 -19.93 5.93 23.82
N ALA A 93 -21.03 5.92 23.07
CA ALA A 93 -21.16 5.15 21.84
C ALA A 93 -20.13 5.59 20.78
N ILE A 94 -19.96 6.90 20.56
CA ILE A 94 -18.95 7.43 19.62
C ILE A 94 -17.53 7.06 20.08
N VAL A 95 -17.25 7.12 21.39
CA VAL A 95 -15.94 6.73 21.93
C VAL A 95 -15.68 5.24 21.75
N GLU A 96 -16.69 4.40 21.91
CA GLU A 96 -16.59 2.96 21.64
C GLU A 96 -16.35 2.69 20.15
N ASP A 97 -17.10 3.35 19.26
CA ASP A 97 -16.91 3.25 17.81
C ASP A 97 -15.52 3.72 17.38
N LEU A 98 -15.00 4.82 17.95
CA LEU A 98 -13.65 5.30 17.69
C LEU A 98 -12.58 4.31 18.15
N LYS A 99 -12.76 3.67 19.31
CA LYS A 99 -11.84 2.61 19.78
C LYS A 99 -11.89 1.39 18.89
N ASN A 100 -13.07 0.96 18.47
CA ASN A 100 -13.24 -0.15 17.54
C ASN A 100 -12.57 0.17 16.19
N PHE A 101 -12.75 1.38 15.69
CA PHE A 101 -12.09 1.85 14.48
C PHE A 101 -10.56 1.90 14.61
N GLU A 102 -10.04 2.36 15.75
CA GLU A 102 -8.60 2.33 16.04
C GLU A 102 -8.05 0.89 16.01
N ILE A 103 -8.75 -0.05 16.65
CA ILE A 103 -8.38 -1.47 16.66
C ILE A 103 -8.42 -2.04 15.23
N GLU A 104 -9.44 -1.73 14.46
CA GLU A 104 -9.54 -2.15 13.06
C GLU A 104 -8.37 -1.61 12.23
N LEU A 105 -8.03 -0.32 12.39
CA LEU A 105 -6.94 0.32 11.67
C LEU A 105 -5.59 -0.35 12.00
N VAL A 106 -5.32 -0.62 13.27
CA VAL A 106 -4.12 -1.36 13.70
C VAL A 106 -4.09 -2.77 13.09
N ASN A 107 -5.23 -3.46 13.03
CA ASN A 107 -5.32 -4.78 12.41
C ASN A 107 -5.09 -4.73 10.89
N TYR A 108 -5.59 -3.70 10.20
CA TYR A 108 -5.29 -3.49 8.79
C TYR A 108 -3.80 -3.21 8.58
N TYR A 109 -3.19 -2.38 9.41
CA TYR A 109 -1.75 -2.10 9.33
C TYR A 109 -0.92 -3.38 9.49
N LYS A 110 -1.25 -4.24 10.46
CA LYS A 110 -0.60 -5.55 10.62
C LYS A 110 -0.78 -6.43 9.38
N LYS A 111 -2.00 -6.52 8.83
CA LYS A 111 -2.26 -7.26 7.59
C LYS A 111 -1.45 -6.74 6.40
N PHE A 112 -1.28 -5.43 6.28
CA PHE A 112 -0.44 -4.84 5.23
C PHE A 112 1.03 -5.20 5.43
N SER A 113 1.54 -5.10 6.66
CA SER A 113 2.92 -5.51 6.99
C SER A 113 3.16 -6.99 6.65
N ASP A 114 2.23 -7.89 6.99
CA ASP A 114 2.32 -9.30 6.65
C ASP A 114 2.27 -9.54 5.14
N LEU A 115 1.45 -8.77 4.42
CA LEU A 115 1.34 -8.83 2.97
C LEU A 115 2.63 -8.35 2.30
N ASP A 116 3.25 -7.29 2.80
CA ASP A 116 4.55 -6.79 2.31
C ASP A 116 5.65 -7.82 2.52
N ASN A 117 5.70 -8.47 3.69
CA ASN A 117 6.65 -9.56 3.97
C ASN A 117 6.45 -10.74 3.01
N ARG A 118 5.18 -11.14 2.78
CA ARG A 118 4.85 -12.19 1.82
C ARG A 118 5.21 -11.80 0.38
N LEU A 119 4.98 -10.54 0.01
CA LEU A 119 5.36 -10.01 -1.30
C LEU A 119 6.88 -10.09 -1.49
N TYR A 120 7.65 -9.72 -0.47
CA TYR A 120 9.10 -9.82 -0.50
C TYR A 120 9.55 -11.27 -0.73
N GLN A 121 8.99 -12.23 0.02
CA GLN A 121 9.27 -13.67 -0.17
C GLN A 121 8.89 -14.14 -1.58
N ILE A 122 7.74 -13.74 -2.11
CA ILE A 122 7.30 -14.08 -3.47
C ILE A 122 8.25 -13.49 -4.52
N LEU A 123 8.72 -12.25 -4.33
CA LEU A 123 9.67 -11.60 -5.24
C LEU A 123 11.03 -12.31 -5.22
N GLN A 124 11.52 -12.72 -4.05
CA GLN A 124 12.75 -13.50 -3.95
C GLN A 124 12.60 -14.87 -4.62
N ASN A 125 11.49 -15.57 -4.37
CA ASN A 125 11.19 -16.84 -5.04
C ASN A 125 11.09 -16.68 -6.56
N ARG A 126 10.47 -15.59 -7.04
CA ARG A 126 10.41 -15.29 -8.48
C ARG A 126 11.80 -15.03 -9.06
N LYS A 127 12.66 -14.30 -8.35
CA LYS A 127 14.06 -14.07 -8.77
C LYS A 127 14.78 -15.41 -8.87
N PHE A 128 14.69 -16.26 -7.86
CA PHE A 128 15.28 -17.60 -7.83
C PHE A 128 14.76 -18.51 -8.96
N LEU A 129 13.46 -18.52 -9.23
CA LEU A 129 12.88 -19.29 -10.33
C LEU A 129 13.34 -18.79 -11.70
N ASN A 130 13.44 -17.47 -11.90
CA ASN A 130 13.93 -16.90 -13.15
C ASN A 130 15.41 -17.24 -13.40
N ASN A 131 16.16 -17.24 -12.31
CA ASN A 131 17.54 -17.69 -12.23
C ASN A 131 17.70 -19.16 -12.66
N LEU A 132 16.96 -20.07 -12.03
CA LEU A 132 16.92 -21.50 -12.42
C LEU A 132 16.49 -21.70 -13.88
N LYS A 133 15.47 -20.96 -14.34
CA LYS A 133 15.04 -21.00 -15.74
C LYS A 133 16.17 -20.61 -16.70
N THR A 134 17.01 -19.64 -16.31
CA THR A 134 18.18 -19.23 -17.11
C THR A 134 19.22 -20.34 -17.14
N CYS A 135 19.51 -21.00 -16.01
CA CYS A 135 20.40 -22.17 -15.98
C CYS A 135 19.92 -23.30 -16.87
N ILE A 136 18.64 -23.65 -16.81
CA ILE A 136 18.06 -24.72 -17.63
C ILE A 136 18.22 -24.39 -19.12
N LYS A 137 17.92 -23.15 -19.51
CA LYS A 137 18.11 -22.70 -20.90
C LYS A 137 19.56 -22.80 -21.35
N LEU A 138 20.50 -22.39 -20.50
CA LEU A 138 21.93 -22.47 -20.80
C LEU A 138 22.41 -23.92 -20.90
N ASN A 139 21.94 -24.81 -20.03
CA ASN A 139 22.23 -26.25 -20.12
C ASN A 139 21.66 -26.87 -21.39
N LEU A 140 20.48 -26.44 -21.84
CA LEU A 140 19.90 -26.89 -23.10
C LEU A 140 20.73 -26.39 -24.29
N ILE A 141 21.09 -25.10 -24.31
CA ILE A 141 21.98 -24.54 -25.34
C ILE A 141 23.32 -25.27 -25.35
N LEU A 142 23.88 -25.56 -24.18
CA LEU A 142 25.12 -26.32 -24.04
C LEU A 142 24.95 -27.74 -24.62
N HIS A 143 23.85 -28.43 -24.33
CA HIS A 143 23.58 -29.74 -24.92
C HIS A 143 23.49 -29.69 -26.45
N ASP A 144 22.79 -28.69 -26.99
CA ASP A 144 22.67 -28.51 -28.44
C ASP A 144 24.04 -28.23 -29.08
N GLN A 145 24.85 -27.36 -28.48
CA GLN A 145 26.21 -27.04 -28.95
C GLN A 145 27.15 -28.24 -28.86
N ILE A 146 27.04 -29.05 -27.81
CA ILE A 146 27.79 -30.30 -27.67
C ILE A 146 27.38 -31.29 -28.77
N THR A 147 26.07 -31.40 -29.03
CA THR A 147 25.56 -32.28 -30.08
C THR A 147 26.01 -31.82 -31.47
N GLU A 148 26.01 -30.51 -31.72
CA GLU A 148 26.52 -29.93 -32.96
C GLU A 148 28.04 -30.12 -33.10
N PHE A 149 28.78 -29.97 -32.00
CA PHE A 149 30.21 -30.27 -31.93
C PHE A 149 30.49 -31.75 -32.27
N ASP A 150 29.78 -32.69 -31.64
CA ASP A 150 29.92 -34.13 -31.87
C ASP A 150 29.57 -34.47 -33.34
N ASN A 151 28.53 -33.86 -33.91
CA ASN A 151 28.17 -34.01 -35.33
C ASN A 151 29.25 -33.45 -36.28
N CYS A 152 29.79 -32.27 -35.99
CA CYS A 152 30.89 -31.68 -36.76
C CYS A 152 32.15 -32.55 -36.70
N MET A 153 32.47 -33.12 -35.54
CA MET A 153 33.61 -34.03 -35.37
C MET A 153 33.42 -35.35 -36.13
N ASN A 154 32.22 -35.94 -36.11
CA ASN A 154 31.94 -37.18 -36.82
C ASN A 154 31.99 -37.01 -38.36
N ASN A 155 31.55 -35.86 -38.87
CA ASN A 155 31.57 -35.56 -40.31
C ASN A 155 33.00 -35.35 -40.85
N GLN A 156 33.98 -35.00 -40.01
CA GLN A 156 35.38 -34.80 -40.41
C GLN A 156 36.11 -36.10 -40.81
N ILE A 157 35.56 -37.26 -40.44
CA ILE A 157 36.13 -38.57 -40.82
C ILE A 157 36.05 -38.77 -42.35
N GLN A 158 35.25 -37.99 -43.08
CA GLN A 158 34.92 -38.25 -44.49
C GLN A 158 35.49 -37.25 -45.52
N GLU A 159 36.07 -36.10 -45.13
CA GLU A 159 36.37 -35.03 -46.10
C GLU A 159 37.88 -34.79 -46.37
N GLU A 160 38.29 -34.99 -47.64
CA GLU A 160 39.65 -34.77 -48.16
C GLU A 160 39.90 -33.31 -48.63
N ASN A 161 38.91 -32.43 -48.59
CA ASN A 161 38.98 -31.07 -49.14
C ASN A 161 39.52 -30.04 -48.13
N ASN A 162 40.72 -29.50 -48.39
CA ASN A 162 41.43 -28.55 -47.52
C ASN A 162 40.66 -27.25 -47.18
N ILE A 163 39.67 -26.83 -47.99
CA ILE A 163 38.90 -25.57 -47.78
C ILE A 163 37.69 -25.80 -46.84
N GLN A 164 37.01 -26.94 -46.96
CA GLN A 164 35.91 -27.31 -46.06
C GLN A 164 36.42 -27.61 -44.65
N GLY A 165 37.57 -28.29 -44.53
CA GLY A 165 38.22 -28.52 -43.24
C GLY A 165 38.61 -27.25 -42.49
N LEU A 166 38.94 -26.16 -43.20
CA LEU A 166 39.29 -24.88 -42.59
C LEU A 166 38.05 -24.12 -42.07
N ASN A 167 36.94 -24.15 -42.81
CA ASN A 167 35.67 -23.58 -42.33
C ASN A 167 35.11 -24.40 -41.15
N GLN A 168 35.22 -25.73 -41.21
CA GLN A 168 34.85 -26.62 -40.10
C GLN A 168 35.73 -26.40 -38.87
N LEU A 169 37.03 -26.13 -39.04
CA LEU A 169 37.92 -25.78 -37.94
C LEU A 169 37.51 -24.46 -37.27
N LYS A 170 37.08 -23.46 -38.05
CA LYS A 170 36.56 -22.19 -37.53
C LYS A 170 35.24 -22.37 -36.78
N THR A 171 34.30 -23.14 -37.33
CA THR A 171 33.03 -23.44 -36.64
C THR A 171 33.29 -24.22 -35.35
N LEU A 172 34.16 -25.23 -35.37
CA LEU A 172 34.54 -26.02 -34.21
C LEU A 172 35.20 -25.17 -33.12
N THR A 173 36.08 -24.25 -33.51
CA THR A 173 36.71 -23.29 -32.58
C THR A 173 35.66 -22.35 -31.99
N SER A 174 34.73 -21.85 -32.79
CA SER A 174 33.66 -20.97 -32.30
C SER A 174 32.70 -21.68 -31.33
N LEU A 175 32.36 -22.93 -31.60
CA LEU A 175 31.56 -23.79 -30.71
C LEU A 175 32.31 -24.08 -29.42
N TYR A 176 33.59 -24.44 -29.50
CA TYR A 176 34.45 -24.66 -28.33
C TYR A 176 34.54 -23.43 -27.42
N LEU A 177 34.76 -22.24 -27.98
CA LEU A 177 34.75 -20.99 -27.21
C LEU A 177 33.38 -20.71 -26.59
N SER A 178 32.28 -21.00 -27.31
CA SER A 178 30.93 -20.82 -26.79
C SER A 178 30.64 -21.74 -25.60
N ILE A 179 31.01 -23.02 -25.71
CA ILE A 179 30.89 -24.02 -24.64
C ILE A 179 31.70 -23.58 -23.41
N ASN A 180 32.94 -23.11 -23.59
CA ASN A 180 33.78 -22.65 -22.49
C ASN A 180 33.22 -21.38 -21.82
N ASN A 181 32.64 -20.46 -22.59
CA ASN A 181 31.99 -19.27 -22.04
C ASN A 181 30.74 -19.63 -21.23
N ILE A 182 29.94 -20.59 -21.70
CA ILE A 182 28.75 -21.09 -20.97
C ILE A 182 29.18 -21.83 -19.70
N GLU A 183 30.24 -22.62 -19.74
CA GLU A 183 30.83 -23.28 -18.56
C GLU A 183 31.24 -22.26 -17.49
N ILE A 184 31.97 -21.21 -17.87
CA ILE A 184 32.38 -20.13 -16.96
C ILE A 184 31.14 -19.44 -16.36
N PHE A 185 30.13 -19.18 -17.18
CA PHE A 185 28.89 -18.54 -16.72
C PHE A 185 28.11 -19.44 -15.74
N LEU A 186 27.98 -20.73 -16.04
CA LEU A 186 27.31 -21.70 -15.16
C LEU A 186 28.06 -21.87 -13.84
N ASN A 187 29.39 -21.95 -13.87
CA ASN A 187 30.21 -22.05 -12.65
C ASN A 187 30.11 -20.80 -11.77
N LYS A 188 30.08 -19.60 -12.38
CA LYS A 188 29.82 -18.35 -11.65
C LYS A 188 28.41 -18.31 -11.05
N PHE A 189 27.43 -18.82 -11.78
CA PHE A 189 26.05 -18.86 -11.34
C PHE A 189 25.86 -19.77 -10.12
N ILE A 190 26.46 -20.96 -10.13
CA ILE A 190 26.42 -21.91 -9.01
C ILE A 190 27.10 -21.32 -7.76
N GLN A 191 28.17 -20.53 -7.94
CA GLN A 191 28.82 -19.82 -6.83
C GLN A 191 27.95 -18.72 -6.22
N LEU A 192 27.18 -17.99 -7.03
CA LEU A 192 26.27 -16.93 -6.57
C LEU A 192 25.05 -17.47 -5.81
N GLY A 193 24.51 -18.62 -6.22
CA GLY A 193 23.41 -19.29 -5.49
C GLY A 193 23.78 -19.63 -4.05
N ASN A 194 25.05 -19.95 -3.78
CA ASN A 194 25.54 -20.29 -2.44
C ASN A 194 25.66 -19.07 -1.49
N ILE A 195 25.66 -17.83 -2.00
CA ILE A 195 25.85 -16.62 -1.18
C ILE A 195 24.50 -16.08 -0.66
N ASP A 196 23.44 -16.19 -1.47
CA ASP A 196 22.11 -15.66 -1.13
C ASP A 196 21.39 -16.55 -0.08
N ASP A 197 21.75 -17.84 0.04
CA ASP A 197 21.19 -18.76 1.07
C ASP A 197 21.83 -18.58 2.46
N VAL A 198 23.09 -18.13 2.54
CA VAL A 198 23.81 -17.89 3.81
C VAL A 198 23.33 -16.61 4.50
N ASN A 199 22.89 -15.60 3.74
CA ASN A 199 22.46 -14.32 4.32
C ASN A 199 20.97 -14.31 4.74
N ASN A 200 20.14 -15.22 4.21
CA ASN A 200 18.72 -15.35 4.60
C ASN A 200 18.49 -16.28 5.80
N SER A 201 19.56 -16.87 6.37
CA SER A 201 19.49 -17.80 7.51
C SER A 201 19.88 -17.15 8.85
N ILE A 202 20.08 -15.83 8.89
CA ILE A 202 20.57 -15.13 10.10
C ILE A 202 19.44 -14.78 11.10
N ASP A 203 18.16 -14.85 10.73
CA ASP A 203 17.07 -14.29 11.56
C ASP A 203 16.12 -15.27 12.28
N ASN A 204 16.48 -16.57 12.42
CA ASN A 204 15.72 -17.45 13.30
C ASN A 204 16.65 -18.25 14.22
N ASN A 205 16.89 -17.71 15.42
CA ASN A 205 17.39 -18.48 16.55
C ASN A 205 16.31 -19.46 16.99
N ASP A 206 16.32 -20.67 16.43
CA ASP A 206 15.79 -21.84 17.12
C ASP A 206 16.72 -23.02 16.91
N HIS A 207 17.03 -23.67 18.02
CA HIS A 207 17.87 -24.85 18.13
C HIS A 207 17.46 -25.94 17.14
N ASP A 208 18.31 -26.24 16.17
CA ASP A 208 18.73 -27.64 15.98
C ASP A 208 20.04 -27.77 15.20
N ASN A 209 20.95 -28.51 15.82
CA ASN A 209 22.23 -28.91 15.26
C ASN A 209 22.05 -29.70 13.97
N ASN A 210 22.47 -29.14 12.83
CA ASN A 210 23.17 -29.87 11.77
C ASN A 210 23.73 -28.88 10.74
N ASN A 211 24.90 -28.34 11.06
CA ASN A 211 25.69 -27.47 10.17
C ASN A 211 26.36 -28.31 9.06
N GLY A 212 25.53 -28.93 8.22
CA GLY A 212 25.96 -29.47 6.94
C GLY A 212 25.86 -28.35 5.92
N ASN A 213 26.99 -27.79 5.51
CA ASN A 213 27.10 -26.99 4.28
C ASN A 213 26.43 -27.75 3.13
N HIS A 214 25.14 -27.50 2.88
CA HIS A 214 24.45 -27.99 1.72
C HIS A 214 24.99 -27.22 0.53
N ARG A 215 26.14 -27.69 0.01
CA ARG A 215 26.53 -27.43 -1.36
C ARG A 215 25.36 -27.89 -2.22
N VAL A 216 24.54 -26.97 -2.71
CA VAL A 216 23.60 -27.24 -3.80
C VAL A 216 24.38 -27.27 -5.12
N ASN A 217 25.53 -27.95 -5.12
CA ASN A 217 26.12 -28.40 -6.36
C ASN A 217 25.25 -29.57 -6.80
N SER A 218 24.43 -29.37 -7.83
CA SER A 218 23.73 -30.51 -8.41
C SER A 218 24.80 -31.54 -8.80
N PRO A 219 24.72 -32.80 -8.32
CA PRO A 219 25.69 -33.83 -8.68
C PRO A 219 25.76 -34.03 -10.19
N PHE A 220 24.70 -33.64 -10.90
CA PHE A 220 24.65 -33.56 -12.36
C PHE A 220 25.63 -32.54 -12.95
N HIS A 221 25.71 -31.32 -12.43
CA HIS A 221 26.63 -30.32 -12.98
C HIS A 221 28.10 -30.70 -12.74
N ASP A 222 28.41 -31.12 -11.51
CA ASP A 222 29.77 -31.48 -11.13
C ASP A 222 30.26 -32.78 -11.78
N ASN A 223 29.40 -33.81 -11.85
CA ASN A 223 29.83 -35.13 -12.34
C ASN A 223 29.48 -35.40 -13.81
N TYR A 224 28.51 -34.71 -14.40
CA TYR A 224 28.11 -34.97 -15.78
C TYR A 224 28.54 -33.84 -16.71
N ILE A 225 28.13 -32.60 -16.41
CA ILE A 225 28.45 -31.45 -17.28
C ILE A 225 29.97 -31.20 -17.30
N ASN A 226 30.62 -31.07 -16.14
CA ASN A 226 32.06 -30.83 -16.11
C ASN A 226 32.87 -31.98 -16.73
N ASN A 227 32.44 -33.23 -16.53
CA ASN A 227 33.11 -34.39 -17.13
C ASN A 227 32.90 -34.45 -18.65
N LYS A 228 31.71 -34.15 -19.16
CA LYS A 228 31.45 -34.11 -20.61
C LYS A 228 32.19 -32.94 -21.27
N ILE A 229 32.23 -31.77 -20.63
CA ILE A 229 33.04 -30.63 -21.13
C ILE A 229 34.53 -30.97 -21.09
N ALA A 230 35.03 -31.65 -20.05
CA ALA A 230 36.40 -32.12 -20.01
C ALA A 230 36.71 -33.14 -21.13
N SER A 231 35.78 -34.05 -21.44
CA SER A 231 35.89 -34.95 -22.60
C SER A 231 36.02 -34.17 -23.90
N ILE A 232 35.17 -33.16 -24.11
CA ILE A 232 35.20 -32.31 -25.32
C ILE A 232 36.50 -31.52 -25.42
N LYS A 233 37.01 -31.00 -24.31
CA LYS A 233 38.33 -30.34 -24.26
C LYS A 233 39.44 -31.29 -24.71
N LEU A 234 39.40 -32.55 -24.27
CA LEU A 234 40.38 -33.57 -24.68
C LEU A 234 40.20 -34.00 -26.14
N GLU A 235 38.96 -34.17 -26.61
CA GLU A 235 38.65 -34.55 -28.00
C GLU A 235 39.05 -33.45 -28.98
N PHE A 236 38.75 -32.19 -28.67
CA PHE A 236 39.18 -31.03 -29.46
C PHE A 236 40.70 -30.92 -29.51
N LYS A 237 41.39 -31.09 -28.37
CA LYS A 237 42.85 -31.12 -28.31
C LYS A 237 43.45 -32.24 -29.16
N SER A 238 42.91 -33.46 -29.04
CA SER A 238 43.33 -34.62 -29.84
C SER A 238 43.15 -34.36 -31.34
N TYR A 239 42.04 -33.73 -31.72
CA TYR A 239 41.77 -33.34 -33.11
C TYR A 239 42.79 -32.33 -33.64
N LEU A 240 43.08 -31.28 -32.88
CA LEU A 240 44.10 -30.30 -33.24
C LEU A 240 45.49 -30.92 -33.37
N ASP A 241 45.85 -31.83 -32.44
CA ASP A 241 47.13 -32.54 -32.48
C ASP A 241 47.23 -33.45 -33.72
N GLN A 242 46.15 -34.11 -34.11
CA GLN A 242 46.08 -34.93 -35.33
C GLN A 242 46.17 -34.08 -36.60
N LEU A 243 45.51 -32.91 -36.64
CA LEU A 243 45.60 -31.97 -37.75
C LEU A 243 47.02 -31.42 -37.91
N ILE A 244 47.68 -31.01 -36.82
CA ILE A 244 49.08 -30.57 -36.85
C ILE A 244 49.98 -31.71 -37.38
N ARG A 245 49.82 -32.93 -36.87
CA ARG A 245 50.61 -34.09 -37.34
C ARG A 245 50.36 -34.41 -38.83
N LYS A 246 49.14 -34.23 -39.32
CA LYS A 246 48.76 -34.42 -40.74
C LYS A 246 49.37 -33.35 -41.63
N GLU A 247 49.32 -32.08 -41.22
CA GLU A 247 49.93 -30.95 -41.94
C GLU A 247 51.45 -30.98 -41.90
N LEU A 248 52.07 -31.39 -40.78
CA LEU A 248 53.53 -31.57 -40.67
C LEU A 248 54.07 -32.73 -41.53
N LYS A 249 53.21 -33.71 -41.91
CA LYS A 249 53.58 -34.83 -42.79
C LYS A 249 53.45 -34.49 -44.28
N LYS A 250 52.71 -33.44 -44.67
CA LYS A 250 52.56 -33.02 -46.08
C LYS A 250 53.81 -32.28 -46.59
N LYS A 251 54.21 -32.55 -47.84
CA LYS A 251 55.38 -31.92 -48.51
C LYS A 251 55.13 -30.46 -48.93
N THR A 252 53.88 -30.09 -49.23
CA THR A 252 53.47 -28.71 -49.53
C THR A 252 52.66 -28.17 -48.35
N ARG A 253 53.29 -27.32 -47.54
CA ARG A 253 52.66 -26.72 -46.35
C ARG A 253 51.66 -25.66 -46.80
N ASN A 254 50.39 -25.80 -46.42
CA ASN A 254 49.45 -24.69 -46.51
C ASN A 254 49.73 -23.72 -45.35
N SER A 255 50.43 -22.63 -45.63
CA SER A 255 50.76 -21.58 -44.65
C SER A 255 49.51 -21.04 -43.95
N GLN A 256 48.39 -20.95 -44.66
CA GLN A 256 47.10 -20.49 -44.14
C GLN A 256 46.55 -21.39 -43.01
N ILE A 257 46.54 -22.72 -43.22
CA ILE A 257 46.03 -23.71 -42.26
C ILE A 257 46.95 -23.76 -41.03
N MET A 258 48.26 -23.67 -41.23
CA MET A 258 49.25 -23.64 -40.16
C MET A 258 49.11 -22.39 -39.27
N ILE A 259 48.87 -21.22 -39.86
CA ILE A 259 48.68 -19.95 -39.11
C ILE A 259 47.35 -19.98 -38.34
N GLU A 260 46.28 -20.50 -38.94
CA GLU A 260 45.00 -20.62 -38.24
C GLU A 260 45.04 -21.64 -37.11
N LEU A 261 45.71 -22.78 -37.29
CA LEU A 261 45.99 -23.72 -36.20
C LEU A 261 46.78 -23.05 -35.07
N LEU A 262 47.82 -22.28 -35.39
CA LEU A 262 48.62 -21.57 -34.39
C LEU A 262 47.78 -20.53 -33.62
N ASN A 263 46.90 -19.81 -34.31
CA ASN A 263 45.98 -18.85 -33.69
C ASN A 263 44.95 -19.55 -32.79
N ILE A 264 44.46 -20.73 -33.17
CA ILE A 264 43.52 -21.52 -32.39
C ILE A 264 44.18 -22.05 -31.11
N TYR A 265 45.42 -22.55 -31.18
CA TYR A 265 46.16 -22.95 -29.98
C TYR A 265 46.52 -21.79 -29.06
N LYS A 266 46.79 -20.61 -29.63
CA LYS A 266 46.94 -19.38 -28.86
C LYS A 266 45.64 -19.01 -28.13
N LEU A 267 44.49 -19.16 -28.79
CA LEU A 267 43.16 -18.93 -28.20
C LEU A 267 42.81 -19.94 -27.09
N ILE A 268 43.29 -21.17 -27.20
CA ILE A 268 43.08 -22.23 -26.20
C ILE A 268 44.05 -22.11 -25.03
N GLY A 269 45.15 -21.34 -25.17
CA GLY A 269 46.19 -21.18 -24.15
C GLY A 269 47.18 -22.35 -24.05
N GLU A 270 47.18 -23.26 -25.04
CA GLU A 270 48.03 -24.45 -25.10
C GLU A 270 49.27 -24.26 -25.99
N GLU A 271 49.92 -23.09 -25.88
CA GLU A 271 51.11 -22.74 -26.68
C GLU A 271 52.28 -23.72 -26.48
N LYS A 272 52.43 -24.28 -25.28
CA LYS A 272 53.49 -25.25 -24.93
C LYS A 272 53.30 -26.61 -25.61
N SER A 273 52.05 -27.06 -25.81
CA SER A 273 51.75 -28.33 -26.49
C SER A 273 52.07 -28.25 -27.98
N VAL A 274 51.83 -27.09 -28.61
CA VAL A 274 52.21 -26.88 -30.01
C VAL A 274 53.72 -26.88 -30.17
N MET A 275 54.42 -26.17 -29.30
CA MET A 275 55.89 -26.10 -29.36
C MET A 275 56.53 -27.46 -29.14
N SER A 276 55.99 -28.30 -28.26
CA SER A 276 56.50 -29.67 -28.06
C SER A 276 56.25 -30.59 -29.26
N ILE A 277 55.11 -30.46 -29.94
CA ILE A 277 54.79 -31.24 -31.16
C ILE A 277 55.61 -30.76 -32.37
N ILE A 278 55.90 -29.47 -32.46
CA ILE A 278 56.78 -28.90 -33.49
C ILE A 278 58.24 -29.26 -33.21
N SER A 279 58.68 -29.30 -31.94
CA SER A 279 60.05 -29.65 -31.55
C SER A 279 60.33 -31.16 -31.50
N SER A 280 59.31 -32.02 -31.49
CA SER A 280 59.47 -33.48 -31.50
C SER A 280 59.73 -34.04 -32.91
N LYS A 281 60.27 -33.22 -33.82
CA LYS A 281 60.59 -33.55 -35.21
C LYS A 281 61.93 -32.91 -35.58
#